data_AF-A0A7C0YYU5-F1
#
_entry.id   AF-A0A7C0YYU5-F1
#
_cell.length_a   1.000
_cell.length_b   1.000
_cell.length_c   1.000
_cell.angle_alpha   90.00
_cell.angle_beta   90.00
_cell.angle_gamma   90.00
#
_symmetry.space_group_name_H-M   'P 1'
#
loop_
_entity.id
_entity.type
_entity.pdbx_description
1 polymer ?
#
loop_
_entity_poly.entity_id
_entity_poly.type
_entity_poly.pdbx_seq_one_letter_code
_entity_poly.pdbx_strand_id
1 'polypeptide(L)'
;MNRPSKDDYYLNIAREVCKRGTCLRRRYGAVIVKDDQIISTGYVGAPRGTPNCIDLGVCKREELKIPKGERYELCRSVHAEMNAIINAARAGVSVLGGTLYLYGEEVKDGSLTEPEPCKLCQRAIINAGLKKVVLRTKDGGIRVINVEDWVKSGKI
;
A
#
# COMPACT_ATOMS: atom_id res chain seq x y z
N MET A 1 12.56 -28.28 -6.83
CA MET A 1 12.13 -27.01 -6.19
C MET A 1 11.69 -26.04 -7.26
N ASN A 2 10.54 -25.38 -7.10
CA ASN A 2 10.09 -24.33 -8.00
C ASN A 2 10.50 -22.96 -7.42
N ARG A 3 11.30 -22.19 -8.15
CA ARG A 3 11.76 -20.86 -7.70
C ARG A 3 10.65 -19.84 -7.97
N PRO A 4 10.16 -19.09 -6.97
CA PRO A 4 9.15 -18.06 -7.21
C PRO A 4 9.68 -16.99 -8.15
N SER A 5 8.78 -16.41 -8.97
CA SER A 5 9.09 -15.23 -9.75
C SER A 5 9.49 -14.07 -8.83
N LYS A 6 10.19 -13.07 -9.36
CA LYS A 6 10.54 -11.88 -8.58
C LYS A 6 9.30 -11.14 -8.08
N ASP A 7 8.28 -11.01 -8.91
CA ASP A 7 7.05 -10.33 -8.53
C ASP A 7 6.30 -11.11 -7.43
N ASP A 8 6.23 -12.44 -7.51
CA ASP A 8 5.69 -13.25 -6.43
C ASP A 8 6.51 -13.12 -5.14
N TYR A 9 7.84 -13.12 -5.25
CA TYR A 9 8.73 -12.94 -4.11
C TYR A 9 8.46 -11.60 -3.38
N TYR A 10 8.44 -10.49 -4.11
CA TYR A 10 8.19 -9.17 -3.53
C TYR A 10 6.75 -9.00 -3.01
N LEU A 11 5.75 -9.55 -3.70
CA LEU A 11 4.37 -9.58 -3.21
C LEU A 11 4.19 -10.45 -1.97
N ASN A 12 4.93 -11.57 -1.85
CA ASN A 12 4.93 -12.40 -0.66
C ASN A 12 5.54 -11.68 0.54
N ILE A 13 6.57 -10.85 0.32
CA ILE A 13 7.11 -9.98 1.37
C ILE A 13 6.10 -8.89 1.72
N ALA A 14 5.45 -8.27 0.73
CA ALA A 14 4.39 -7.28 0.96
C ALA A 14 3.23 -7.88 1.78
N ARG A 15 2.90 -9.17 1.59
CA ARG A 15 1.96 -9.91 2.44
C ARG A 15 2.45 -10.02 3.88
N GLU A 16 3.71 -10.33 4.14
CA GLU A 16 4.23 -10.36 5.52
C GLU A 16 4.23 -8.97 6.17
N VAL A 17 4.55 -7.92 5.40
CA VAL A 17 4.43 -6.52 5.84
C VAL A 17 2.96 -6.16 6.17
N CYS A 18 2.02 -6.63 5.34
CA CYS A 18 0.58 -6.41 5.50
C CYS A 18 0.07 -6.91 6.86
N LYS A 19 0.59 -8.02 7.38
CA LYS A 19 0.19 -8.58 8.69
C LYS A 19 0.44 -7.63 9.87
N ARG A 20 1.34 -6.65 9.73
CA ARG A 20 1.56 -5.60 10.74
C ARG A 20 0.53 -4.46 10.68
N GLY A 21 -0.36 -4.46 9.68
CA GLY A 21 -1.38 -3.44 9.50
C GLY A 21 -2.34 -3.35 10.69
N THR A 22 -2.65 -2.13 11.11
CA THR A 22 -3.40 -1.84 12.34
C THR A 22 -4.77 -1.19 12.11
N CYS A 23 -5.26 -1.28 10.86
CA CYS A 23 -6.60 -0.86 10.48
C CYS A 23 -7.62 -1.97 10.80
N LEU A 24 -8.83 -1.60 11.24
CA LEU A 24 -9.91 -2.54 11.57
C LEU A 24 -10.64 -3.08 10.33
N ARG A 25 -10.57 -2.38 9.20
CA ARG A 25 -11.29 -2.73 7.96
C ARG A 25 -10.48 -3.68 7.09
N ARG A 26 -9.28 -3.22 6.70
CA ARG A 26 -8.43 -3.84 5.68
C ARG A 26 -6.98 -3.67 6.04
N ARG A 27 -6.20 -4.71 5.85
CA ARG A 27 -4.74 -4.64 5.98
C ARG A 27 -4.14 -4.46 4.59
N TYR A 28 -3.16 -3.59 4.50
CA TYR A 28 -2.36 -3.36 3.31
C TYR A 28 -0.89 -3.36 3.69
N GLY A 29 -0.06 -3.94 2.84
CA GLY A 29 1.39 -3.95 2.94
C GLY A 29 2.01 -3.57 1.60
N ALA A 30 3.01 -2.70 1.65
CA ALA A 30 3.73 -2.16 0.52
C ALA A 30 5.23 -2.39 0.66
N VAL A 31 5.88 -2.70 -0.45
CA VAL A 31 7.34 -2.85 -0.55
C VAL A 31 7.80 -2.02 -1.74
N ILE A 32 8.80 -1.18 -1.56
CA ILE A 32 9.43 -0.45 -2.66
C ILE A 32 10.75 -1.15 -3.00
N VAL A 33 10.88 -1.52 -4.27
CA VAL A 33 12.06 -2.17 -4.82
C VAL A 33 12.71 -1.25 -5.84
N LYS A 34 14.04 -1.16 -5.78
CA LYS A 34 14.87 -0.45 -6.75
C LYS A 34 16.15 -1.24 -6.96
N ASP A 35 16.56 -1.40 -8.21
CA ASP A 35 17.79 -2.13 -8.57
C ASP A 35 17.85 -3.54 -7.94
N ASP A 36 16.70 -4.24 -7.93
CA ASP A 36 16.51 -5.56 -7.31
C ASP A 36 16.73 -5.62 -5.79
N GLN A 37 16.70 -4.48 -5.11
CA GLN A 37 16.81 -4.35 -3.67
C GLN A 37 15.54 -3.76 -3.07
N ILE A 38 15.12 -4.31 -1.94
CA ILE A 38 14.05 -3.73 -1.13
C ILE A 38 14.63 -2.54 -0.38
N ILE A 39 14.19 -1.33 -0.74
CA ILE A 39 14.69 -0.09 -0.14
C ILE A 39 13.77 0.47 0.93
N SER A 40 12.49 0.08 0.93
CA SER A 40 11.53 0.52 1.93
C SER A 40 10.32 -0.40 2.01
N THR A 41 9.66 -0.41 3.16
CA THR A 41 8.39 -1.09 3.39
C THR A 41 7.42 -0.16 4.11
N GLY A 42 6.13 -0.41 3.96
CA GLY A 42 5.07 0.33 4.65
C GLY A 42 3.84 -0.55 4.83
N TYR A 43 3.17 -0.40 5.96
CA TYR A 43 1.87 -1.02 6.21
C TYR A 43 0.85 0.05 6.59
N VAL A 44 -0.43 -0.27 6.46
CA VAL A 44 -1.50 0.64 6.89
C VAL A 44 -1.51 0.80 8.41
N GLY A 45 -1.44 2.02 8.91
CA GLY A 45 -1.47 2.28 10.35
C GLY A 45 -1.48 3.76 10.71
N ALA A 46 -1.77 4.08 11.97
CA ALA A 46 -1.84 5.46 12.42
C ALA A 46 -0.46 6.15 12.36
N PRO A 47 -0.41 7.50 12.30
CA PRO A 47 0.85 8.25 12.39
C PRO A 47 1.70 7.80 13.59
N ARG A 48 3.02 7.79 13.39
CA ARG A 48 3.99 7.37 14.41
C ARG A 48 3.76 8.12 15.72
N GLY A 49 3.73 7.39 16.83
CA GLY A 49 3.52 7.95 18.16
C GLY A 49 2.04 8.19 18.53
N THR A 50 1.09 7.83 17.66
CA THR A 50 -0.35 7.93 17.96
C THR A 50 -0.98 6.55 18.10
N PRO A 51 -2.08 6.40 18.88
CA PRO A 51 -2.79 5.13 19.00
C PRO A 51 -3.35 4.66 17.65
N ASN A 52 -3.28 3.35 17.39
CA ASN A 52 -3.85 2.73 16.21
C ASN A 52 -5.35 2.49 16.34
N CYS A 53 -6.00 2.15 15.23
CA CYS A 53 -7.40 1.75 15.25
C CYS A 53 -7.62 0.46 16.06
N ILE A 54 -6.71 -0.52 15.99
CA ILE A 54 -6.78 -1.73 16.84
C ILE A 54 -6.63 -1.43 18.33
N ASP A 55 -5.86 -0.40 18.70
CA ASP A 55 -5.65 -0.04 20.11
C ASP A 55 -6.90 0.64 20.70
N LEU A 56 -7.59 1.43 19.87
CA LEU A 56 -8.79 2.16 20.26
C LEU A 56 -10.08 1.34 20.10
N GLY A 57 -10.04 0.25 19.32
CA GLY A 57 -11.22 -0.56 18.99
C GLY A 57 -12.28 0.17 18.14
N VAL A 58 -11.96 1.35 17.60
CA VAL A 58 -12.92 2.19 16.84
C VAL A 58 -12.34 2.71 15.52
N CYS A 59 -13.21 2.82 14.53
CA CYS A 59 -12.90 3.39 13.23
C CYS A 59 -13.97 4.41 12.82
N LYS A 60 -13.59 5.69 12.77
CA LYS A 60 -14.52 6.78 12.42
C LYS A 60 -15.20 6.58 11.07
N ARG A 61 -14.48 5.97 10.12
CA ARG A 61 -15.01 5.66 8.79
C ARG A 61 -16.07 4.55 8.82
N GLU A 62 -16.00 3.61 9.76
CA GLU A 62 -17.03 2.58 9.93
C GLU A 62 -18.28 3.16 10.58
N GLU A 63 -18.12 3.92 11.67
CA GLU A 63 -19.22 4.62 12.35
C GLU A 63 -20.05 5.47 11.39
N LEU A 64 -19.36 6.22 10.51
CA LEU A 64 -19.98 7.10 9.53
C LEU A 64 -20.34 6.40 8.21
N LYS A 65 -20.14 5.07 8.11
CA LYS A 65 -20.42 4.25 6.92
C LYS A 65 -19.77 4.79 5.64
N ILE A 66 -18.55 5.32 5.74
CA ILE A 66 -17.83 5.92 4.61
C ILE A 66 -17.37 4.83 3.62
N PRO A 67 -17.78 4.93 2.33
CA PRO A 67 -17.36 4.01 1.27
C PRO A 67 -15.83 3.92 1.08
N LYS A 68 -15.39 2.92 0.30
CA LYS A 68 -13.99 2.82 -0.14
C LYS A 68 -13.68 4.01 -1.07
N GLY A 69 -12.49 4.58 -0.95
CA GLY A 69 -12.01 5.62 -1.88
C GLY A 69 -12.48 7.04 -1.57
N GLU A 70 -13.36 7.23 -0.59
CA GLU A 70 -13.91 8.53 -0.22
C GLU A 70 -13.39 9.04 1.12
N ARG A 71 -13.38 10.36 1.30
CA ARG A 71 -13.13 11.07 2.58
C ARG A 71 -11.90 10.56 3.35
N TYR A 72 -10.75 10.51 2.69
CA TYR A 72 -9.51 10.00 3.28
C TYR A 72 -9.12 10.77 4.56
N GLU A 73 -9.43 12.05 4.64
CA GLU A 73 -9.21 12.93 5.80
C GLU A 73 -9.88 12.43 7.09
N LEU A 74 -10.92 11.59 6.98
CA LEU A 74 -11.55 10.92 8.13
C LEU A 74 -10.84 9.63 8.56
N CYS A 75 -9.87 9.15 7.77
CA CYS A 75 -9.05 8.00 8.09
C CYS A 75 -7.94 8.39 9.07
N ARG A 76 -7.90 7.70 10.22
CA ARG A 76 -6.75 7.81 11.14
C ARG A 76 -5.49 7.19 10.54
N SER A 77 -5.63 6.13 9.76
CA SER A 77 -4.50 5.37 9.24
C SER A 77 -3.92 6.04 8.00
N VAL A 78 -2.60 6.16 7.98
CA VAL A 78 -1.81 6.38 6.76
C VAL A 78 -1.76 5.07 5.99
N HIS A 79 -2.02 5.14 4.68
CA HIS A 79 -1.99 3.96 3.81
C HIS A 79 -0.57 3.40 3.64
N ALA A 80 -0.48 2.11 3.28
CA ALA A 80 0.77 1.38 3.15
C ALA A 80 1.73 2.03 2.13
N GLU A 81 1.20 2.48 1.00
CA GLU A 81 1.96 3.12 -0.08
C GLU A 81 2.64 4.41 0.39
N MET A 82 1.88 5.27 1.06
CA MET A 82 2.41 6.52 1.62
C MET A 82 3.41 6.23 2.73
N ASN A 83 3.13 5.27 3.61
CA ASN A 83 4.08 4.88 4.65
C ASN A 83 5.39 4.34 4.05
N ALA A 84 5.36 3.58 2.96
CA ALA A 84 6.57 3.12 2.30
C ALA A 84 7.40 4.27 1.73
N ILE A 85 6.76 5.27 1.10
CA ILE A 85 7.43 6.47 0.60
C ILE A 85 8.01 7.32 1.76
N ILE A 86 7.22 7.55 2.81
CA ILE A 86 7.64 8.32 4.00
C ILE A 86 8.82 7.62 4.70
N ASN A 87 8.78 6.30 4.83
CA ASN A 87 9.86 5.54 5.45
C ASN A 87 11.16 5.63 4.65
N ALA A 88 11.07 5.58 3.32
CA ALA A 88 12.23 5.77 2.44
C ALA A 88 12.84 7.17 2.64
N ALA A 89 12.00 8.21 2.64
CA ALA A 89 12.43 9.59 2.86
C ALA A 89 13.10 9.77 4.24
N ARG A 90 12.54 9.17 5.30
CA ARG A 90 13.13 9.19 6.65
C ARG A 90 14.48 8.48 6.73
N ALA A 91 14.68 7.44 5.94
CA ALA A 91 15.94 6.69 5.88
C ALA A 91 16.97 7.34 4.94
N GLY A 92 16.61 8.42 4.24
CA GLY A 92 17.50 9.07 3.26
C GLY A 92 17.73 8.27 1.99
N VAL A 93 16.84 7.32 1.66
CA VAL A 93 16.96 6.49 0.46
C VAL A 93 15.99 6.93 -0.64
N SER A 94 16.50 7.08 -1.85
CA SER A 94 15.72 7.54 -2.99
C SER A 94 14.86 6.42 -3.58
N VAL A 95 13.56 6.68 -3.72
CA VAL A 95 12.59 5.80 -4.40
C VAL A 95 12.42 6.12 -5.90
N LEU A 96 13.11 7.15 -6.39
CA LEU A 96 13.03 7.58 -7.79
C LEU A 96 13.41 6.43 -8.73
N GLY A 97 12.53 6.14 -9.70
CA GLY A 97 12.71 5.05 -10.65
C GLY A 97 12.24 3.68 -10.14
N GLY A 98 11.87 3.57 -8.86
CA GLY A 98 11.51 2.30 -8.22
C GLY A 98 10.15 1.72 -8.64
N THR A 99 9.91 0.49 -8.18
CA THR A 99 8.64 -0.23 -8.31
C THR A 99 8.02 -0.45 -6.94
N LEU A 100 6.72 -0.15 -6.80
CA LEU A 100 5.96 -0.38 -5.57
C LEU A 100 5.14 -1.66 -5.70
N TYR A 101 5.40 -2.62 -4.83
CA TYR A 101 4.66 -3.88 -4.70
C TYR A 101 3.62 -3.75 -3.60
N LEU A 102 2.38 -4.13 -3.87
CA LEU A 102 1.25 -3.87 -2.99
C LEU A 102 0.39 -5.12 -2.79
N TYR A 103 0.12 -5.44 -1.54
CA TYR A 103 -0.72 -6.55 -1.12
C TYR A 103 -1.80 -6.03 -0.17
N GLY A 104 -3.00 -6.61 -0.22
CA GLY A 104 -4.04 -6.28 0.75
C GLY A 104 -5.08 -7.36 0.93
N GLU A 105 -5.62 -7.42 2.13
CA GLU A 105 -6.63 -8.39 2.56
C GLU A 105 -7.68 -7.75 3.48
N GLU A 106 -8.89 -8.31 3.48
CA GLU A 106 -9.93 -7.92 4.42
C GLU A 106 -9.58 -8.45 5.83
N VAL A 107 -9.79 -7.64 6.86
CA VAL A 107 -9.53 -8.06 8.25
C VAL A 107 -10.51 -9.14 8.68
N LYS A 108 -11.75 -9.08 8.16
CA LYS A 108 -12.86 -9.93 8.57
C LYS A 108 -12.64 -11.42 8.28
N ASP A 109 -12.12 -11.74 7.10
CA ASP A 109 -12.04 -13.11 6.60
C ASP A 109 -10.70 -13.46 5.92
N GLY A 110 -9.77 -12.50 5.83
CA GLY A 110 -8.47 -12.70 5.18
C GLY A 110 -8.56 -12.83 3.65
N SER A 111 -9.72 -12.58 3.05
CA SER A 111 -9.87 -12.60 1.60
C SER A 111 -9.02 -11.51 0.96
N LEU A 112 -8.46 -11.81 -0.21
CA LEU A 112 -7.67 -10.85 -0.98
C LEU A 112 -8.55 -9.67 -1.41
N THR A 113 -8.03 -8.48 -1.25
CA THR A 113 -8.65 -7.26 -1.79
C THR A 113 -8.08 -6.95 -3.17
N GLU A 114 -8.71 -6.02 -3.87
CA GLU A 114 -8.08 -5.31 -4.98
C GLU A 114 -7.40 -4.04 -4.42
N PRO A 115 -6.09 -4.07 -4.11
CA PRO A 115 -5.39 -3.01 -3.40
C PRO A 115 -5.03 -1.85 -4.35
N GLU A 116 -5.91 -1.45 -5.26
CA GLU A 116 -5.61 -0.34 -6.17
C GLU A 116 -5.42 0.96 -5.36
N PRO A 117 -4.30 1.69 -5.54
CA PRO A 117 -4.02 2.89 -4.77
C PRO A 117 -5.12 3.93 -4.89
N CYS A 118 -5.54 4.54 -3.79
CA CYS A 118 -6.50 5.64 -3.83
C CYS A 118 -5.89 6.87 -4.52
N LYS A 119 -6.72 7.84 -4.95
CA LYS A 119 -6.23 9.06 -5.64
C LYS A 119 -5.11 9.79 -4.88
N LEU A 120 -5.19 9.85 -3.55
CA LEU A 120 -4.14 10.47 -2.73
C LEU A 120 -2.82 9.69 -2.81
N CYS A 121 -2.87 8.36 -2.72
CA CYS A 121 -1.68 7.52 -2.86
C CYS A 121 -1.12 7.59 -4.28
N GLN A 122 -1.96 7.63 -5.31
CA GLN A 122 -1.51 7.80 -6.70
C GLN A 122 -0.73 9.11 -6.87
N ARG A 123 -1.23 10.24 -6.34
CA ARG A 123 -0.50 11.53 -6.33
C ARG A 123 0.86 11.42 -5.64
N ALA A 124 0.92 10.76 -4.48
CA ALA A 124 2.17 10.55 -3.76
C ALA A 124 3.16 9.65 -4.56
N ILE A 125 2.67 8.58 -5.18
CA ILE A 125 3.47 7.65 -6.00
C ILE A 125 4.05 8.38 -7.22
N ILE A 126 3.25 9.19 -7.91
CA ILE A 126 3.68 9.99 -9.07
C ILE A 126 4.76 10.98 -8.64
N ASN A 127 4.50 11.78 -7.60
CA ASN A 127 5.45 12.79 -7.13
C ASN A 127 6.74 12.18 -6.56
N ALA A 128 6.68 10.98 -5.98
CA ALA A 128 7.85 10.24 -5.53
C ALA A 128 8.71 9.70 -6.69
N GLY A 129 8.19 9.73 -7.92
CA GLY A 129 8.92 9.29 -9.12
C GLY A 129 9.02 7.79 -9.29
N LEU A 130 8.12 7.02 -8.65
CA LEU A 130 7.97 5.59 -8.89
C LEU A 130 7.45 5.34 -10.30
N LYS A 131 7.88 4.24 -10.93
CA LYS A 131 7.55 3.94 -12.34
C LYS A 131 6.46 2.90 -12.51
N LYS A 132 6.37 1.96 -11.57
CA LYS A 132 5.42 0.84 -11.63
C LYS A 132 4.78 0.60 -10.27
N VAL A 133 3.53 0.14 -10.32
CA VAL A 133 2.84 -0.46 -9.19
C VAL A 133 2.47 -1.89 -9.58
N VAL A 134 2.90 -2.86 -8.79
CA VAL A 134 2.61 -4.28 -8.99
C VAL A 134 1.74 -4.73 -7.82
N LEU A 135 0.57 -5.28 -8.09
CA LEU A 135 -0.38 -5.67 -7.05
C LEU A 135 -0.86 -7.11 -7.17
N ARG A 136 -1.16 -7.70 -6.02
CA ARG A 136 -1.90 -8.96 -5.92
C ARG A 136 -3.39 -8.65 -6.12
N THR A 137 -4.02 -9.28 -7.10
CA THR A 137 -5.46 -9.10 -7.39
C THR A 137 -6.31 -9.97 -6.47
N LYS A 138 -7.62 -9.67 -6.41
CA LYS A 138 -8.58 -10.42 -5.57
C LYS A 138 -8.67 -11.92 -5.87
N ASP A 139 -8.36 -12.34 -7.08
CA ASP A 139 -8.33 -13.72 -7.56
C ASP A 139 -6.95 -14.38 -7.41
N GLY A 140 -5.99 -13.71 -6.77
CA GLY A 140 -4.64 -14.23 -6.52
C GLY A 140 -3.65 -13.99 -7.66
N GLY A 141 -4.09 -13.39 -8.78
CA GLY A 141 -3.25 -12.99 -9.90
C GLY A 141 -2.35 -11.78 -9.60
N ILE A 142 -1.58 -11.37 -10.61
CA ILE A 142 -0.70 -10.19 -10.54
C ILE A 142 -1.17 -9.19 -11.59
N ARG A 143 -1.34 -7.93 -11.18
CA ARG A 143 -1.59 -6.82 -12.09
C ARG A 143 -0.45 -5.81 -11.98
N VAL A 144 0.03 -5.38 -13.14
CA VAL A 144 1.06 -4.36 -13.27
C VAL A 144 0.43 -3.09 -13.82
N ILE A 145 0.71 -1.97 -13.16
CA ILE A 145 0.25 -0.64 -13.55
C ILE A 145 1.49 0.21 -13.83
N ASN A 146 1.58 0.81 -15.02
CA ASN A 146 2.60 1.82 -15.29
C ASN A 146 2.11 3.16 -14.77
N VAL A 147 2.92 3.82 -13.95
CA VAL A 147 2.54 5.10 -13.34
C VAL A 147 2.33 6.19 -14.40
N GLU A 148 2.99 6.06 -15.56
CA GLU A 148 2.80 6.96 -16.69
C GLU A 148 1.37 6.93 -17.26
N ASP A 149 0.67 5.80 -17.18
CA ASP A 149 -0.71 5.68 -17.67
C ASP A 149 -1.65 6.58 -16.87
N TRP A 150 -1.40 6.73 -15.57
CA TRP A 150 -2.14 7.66 -14.73
C TRP A 150 -1.90 9.12 -15.12
N VAL A 151 -0.65 9.49 -15.37
CA VAL A 151 -0.26 10.84 -15.81
C VAL A 151 -0.91 11.18 -17.14
N LYS A 152 -0.86 10.28 -18.12
CA LYS A 152 -1.47 10.47 -19.44
C LYS A 152 -2.99 10.51 -19.40
N SER A 153 -3.62 9.78 -18.48
CA SER A 153 -5.08 9.74 -18.38
C SER A 153 -5.71 11.06 -17.92
N GLY A 154 -4.96 11.91 -17.20
CA GLY A 154 -5.48 13.15 -16.62
C GLY A 154 -6.56 12.97 -15.54
N LYS A 155 -6.79 11.74 -15.03
CA LYS A 155 -7.89 11.41 -14.11
C LYS A 155 -7.56 11.54 -12.61
N ILE A 156 -6.42 12.14 -12.27
CA ILE A 156 -5.89 12.27 -10.89
C ILE A 156 -6.14 13.64 -10.28
#